data_AF-A0A0J9W6W9-F1
#
_entry.id   AF-A0A0J9W6W9-F1
#
_cell.length_a   1.000
_cell.length_b   1.000
_cell.length_c   1.000
_cell.angle_alpha   90.00
_cell.angle_beta   90.00
_cell.angle_gamma   90.00
#
_symmetry.space_group_name_H-M   'P 1'
#
loop_
_entity.id
_entity.type
_entity.pdbx_description
1 polymer ?
#
loop_
_entity_poly.entity_id
_entity_poly.type
_entity_poly.pdbx_seq_one_letter_code
_entity_poly.pdbx_strand_id
1 'polypeptide(L)'
;MQAPPQALPPQALSLSTSSKHFLKHFLKHLLKHFLKHLPQALPQALPSQYKEWKKKALEDLKSRFCAGEEAITHGEQTAKNLYSHLVGASHPNTDESQGDIEIRFCTSDEDCEKAVIDSKVPIIAENQQPLQWKSDELPIKETFDQWRHDEDLMVYVQPSSRPRLKESYEKRTIREVAEKFLTDGTPKDPWNLLDCRCPFPNVHPKFLVSYHCRLLHFIQDGSLKNKSAQRDAASTVEVWQYKMFEKGMLIGQAGANSDFHIDSNGWGTWITVQQGKLGFLFMANFSKEDREAWRKDRGYNNGKVRY
;
A
#
# COMPACT_ATOMS: atom_id res chain seq x y z
N MET A 1 77.29 1.50 32.85
CA MET A 1 76.38 0.35 32.71
C MET A 1 75.15 0.63 33.57
N GLN A 2 74.04 1.05 32.97
CA GLN A 2 72.75 1.25 33.64
C GLN A 2 71.91 -0.02 33.48
N ALA A 3 71.36 -0.54 34.58
CA ALA A 3 70.42 -1.66 34.56
C ALA A 3 69.03 -1.19 34.09
N PRO A 4 68.24 -2.03 33.38
CA PRO A 4 66.92 -1.66 32.92
C PRO A 4 65.88 -1.77 34.06
N PRO A 5 64.77 -1.01 34.01
CA PRO A 5 63.73 -1.09 35.03
C PRO A 5 62.90 -2.37 34.87
N GLN A 6 62.57 -3.01 36.00
CA GLN A 6 61.70 -4.18 36.07
C GLN A 6 60.24 -3.81 35.76
N ALA A 7 59.58 -4.61 34.93
CA ALA A 7 58.16 -4.51 34.66
C ALA A 7 57.33 -5.02 35.85
N LEU A 8 56.30 -4.25 36.24
CA LEU A 8 55.29 -4.65 37.23
C LEU A 8 54.32 -5.70 36.65
N PRO A 9 53.80 -6.64 37.46
CA PRO A 9 52.88 -7.67 36.99
C PRO A 9 51.46 -7.11 36.78
N PRO A 10 50.64 -7.75 35.92
CA PRO A 10 49.29 -7.29 35.63
C PRO A 10 48.38 -7.49 36.85
N GLN A 11 47.79 -6.40 37.35
CA GLN A 11 46.73 -6.47 38.36
C GLN A 11 45.45 -7.01 37.72
N ALA A 12 45.07 -8.23 38.07
CA ALA A 12 43.75 -8.75 37.77
C ALA A 12 42.71 -8.00 38.60
N LEU A 13 41.90 -7.15 37.96
CA LEU A 13 40.75 -6.48 38.57
C LEU A 13 39.71 -7.53 38.99
N SER A 14 39.76 -7.96 40.26
CA SER A 14 38.71 -8.80 40.84
C SER A 14 37.49 -7.94 41.16
N LEU A 15 36.45 -8.03 40.32
CA LEU A 15 35.15 -7.43 40.61
C LEU A 15 34.61 -7.98 41.95
N SER A 16 34.19 -7.07 42.83
CA SER A 16 33.61 -7.40 44.12
C SER A 16 32.35 -8.28 43.97
N THR A 17 32.04 -9.07 45.00
CA THR A 17 30.87 -9.95 45.04
C THR A 17 29.55 -9.20 44.80
N SER A 18 29.47 -7.93 45.20
CA SER A 18 28.34 -7.04 44.94
C SER A 18 28.21 -6.68 43.45
N SER A 19 29.31 -6.31 42.77
CA SER A 19 29.30 -6.05 41.32
C SER A 19 28.96 -7.29 40.50
N LYS A 20 29.39 -8.48 40.93
CA LYS A 20 29.03 -9.75 40.26
C LYS A 20 27.54 -10.06 40.39
N HIS A 21 26.94 -9.74 41.54
CA HIS A 21 25.51 -9.92 41.76
C HIS A 21 24.68 -8.93 40.93
N PHE A 22 25.08 -7.66 40.90
CA PHE A 22 24.42 -6.64 40.09
C PHE A 22 24.51 -6.97 38.59
N LEU A 23 25.69 -7.36 38.10
CA LEU A 23 25.89 -7.71 36.68
C LEU A 23 25.05 -8.94 36.29
N LYS A 24 24.97 -9.96 37.16
CA LYS A 24 24.13 -11.14 36.93
C LYS A 24 22.64 -10.80 36.92
N HIS A 25 22.20 -9.90 37.81
CA HIS A 25 20.79 -9.48 37.87
C HIS A 25 20.42 -8.60 36.67
N PHE A 26 21.31 -7.70 36.25
CA PHE A 26 21.16 -6.87 35.07
C PHE A 26 21.12 -7.69 33.79
N LEU A 27 22.06 -8.63 33.57
CA LEU A 27 22.04 -9.53 32.43
C LEU A 27 20.78 -10.39 32.39
N LYS A 28 20.31 -10.88 33.55
CA LYS A 28 19.08 -11.68 33.62
C LYS A 28 17.85 -10.85 33.26
N HIS A 29 17.78 -9.58 33.68
CA HIS A 29 16.69 -8.68 33.32
C HIS A 29 16.75 -8.27 31.85
N LEU A 30 17.95 -7.98 31.33
CA LEU A 30 18.19 -7.63 29.95
C LEU A 30 17.86 -8.79 29.02
N LEU A 31 18.30 -10.02 29.33
CA LEU A 31 17.93 -11.22 28.56
C LEU A 31 16.43 -11.45 28.59
N LYS A 32 15.79 -11.28 29.75
CA LYS A 32 14.35 -11.49 29.89
C LYS A 32 13.54 -10.44 29.13
N HIS A 33 14.04 -9.21 29.02
CA HIS A 33 13.45 -8.15 28.20
C HIS A 33 13.68 -8.43 26.71
N PHE A 34 14.91 -8.78 26.31
CA PHE A 34 15.23 -9.14 24.92
C PHE A 34 14.49 -10.38 24.42
N LEU A 35 14.33 -11.41 25.26
CA LEU A 35 13.57 -12.62 24.92
C LEU A 35 12.07 -12.38 24.82
N LYS A 36 11.55 -11.34 25.50
CA LYS A 36 10.12 -10.95 25.43
C LYS A 36 9.81 -10.07 24.22
N HIS A 37 10.84 -9.47 23.62
CA HIS A 37 10.77 -8.63 22.42
C HIS A 37 11.54 -9.22 21.22
N LEU A 38 11.93 -10.49 21.30
CA LEU A 38 12.37 -11.21 20.13
C LEU A 38 11.17 -11.23 19.18
N PRO A 39 11.32 -10.77 17.92
CA PRO A 39 10.24 -10.87 16.96
C PRO A 39 9.82 -12.33 16.95
N GLN A 40 8.54 -12.59 17.26
CA GLN A 40 7.98 -13.91 17.03
C GLN A 40 8.25 -14.20 15.56
N ALA A 41 9.09 -15.21 15.31
CA ALA A 41 9.33 -15.69 13.96
C ALA A 41 7.94 -15.91 13.34
N LEU A 42 7.63 -15.12 12.31
CA LEU A 42 6.41 -15.27 11.54
C LEU A 42 6.36 -16.73 11.04
N PRO A 43 5.23 -17.44 11.17
CA PRO A 43 5.18 -18.84 10.81
C PRO A 43 5.54 -19.04 9.33
N GLN A 44 6.55 -19.87 9.06
CA GLN A 44 7.07 -20.25 7.73
C GLN A 44 6.09 -21.07 6.85
N ALA A 45 4.80 -21.13 7.22
CA ALA A 45 3.75 -21.69 6.38
C ALA A 45 2.77 -20.57 6.07
N LEU A 46 2.43 -20.35 4.78
CA LEU A 46 1.33 -19.46 4.42
C LEU A 46 0.16 -19.77 5.36
N PRO A 47 -0.32 -18.80 6.16
CA PRO A 47 -1.57 -18.96 6.87
C PRO A 47 -2.62 -19.55 5.95
N SER A 48 -3.33 -20.59 6.40
CA SER A 48 -4.38 -21.28 5.64
C SER A 48 -5.34 -20.32 4.95
N GLN A 49 -5.58 -19.18 5.59
CA GLN A 49 -6.35 -18.05 5.12
C GLN A 49 -5.89 -17.49 3.75
N TYR A 50 -4.58 -17.39 3.47
CA TYR A 50 -4.09 -16.86 2.19
C TYR A 50 -4.26 -17.86 1.04
N LYS A 51 -4.08 -19.16 1.32
CA LYS A 51 -4.35 -20.22 0.34
C LYS A 51 -5.83 -20.25 -0.03
N GLU A 52 -6.70 -20.10 0.97
CA GLU A 52 -8.14 -20.00 0.77
C GLU A 52 -8.52 -18.73 0.00
N TRP A 53 -7.90 -17.59 0.32
CA TRP A 53 -8.10 -16.35 -0.41
C TRP A 53 -7.71 -16.50 -1.89
N LYS A 54 -6.50 -17.01 -2.18
CA LYS A 54 -6.03 -17.22 -3.56
C LYS A 54 -6.98 -18.14 -4.33
N LYS A 55 -7.45 -19.21 -3.70
CA LYS A 55 -8.44 -20.11 -4.31
C LYS A 55 -9.73 -19.38 -4.67
N LYS A 56 -10.31 -18.64 -3.72
CA LYS A 56 -11.54 -17.86 -3.94
C LYS A 56 -11.37 -16.78 -5.02
N ALA A 57 -10.22 -16.10 -5.03
CA ALA A 57 -9.91 -15.09 -6.04
C ALA A 57 -9.78 -15.71 -7.44
N LEU A 58 -9.11 -16.86 -7.58
CA LEU A 58 -9.04 -17.59 -8.86
C LEU A 58 -10.42 -18.06 -9.34
N GLU A 59 -11.28 -18.53 -8.43
CA GLU A 59 -12.65 -18.94 -8.74
C GLU A 59 -13.49 -17.73 -9.22
N ASP A 60 -13.42 -16.59 -8.53
CA ASP A 60 -14.10 -15.35 -8.94
C ASP A 60 -13.61 -14.86 -10.31
N LEU A 61 -12.29 -14.76 -10.52
CA LEU A 61 -11.73 -14.32 -11.81
C LEU A 61 -12.17 -15.23 -12.96
N LYS A 62 -12.10 -16.56 -12.76
CA LYS A 62 -12.50 -17.53 -13.78
C LYS A 62 -13.99 -17.50 -14.07
N SER A 63 -14.83 -17.21 -13.08
CA SER A 63 -16.29 -17.10 -13.26
C SER A 63 -16.71 -15.98 -14.22
N ARG A 64 -15.80 -15.02 -14.49
CA ARG A 64 -16.02 -13.88 -15.38
C ARG A 64 -15.62 -14.16 -16.84
N PHE A 65 -15.05 -15.32 -17.12
CA PHE A 65 -14.62 -15.66 -18.48
C PHE A 65 -15.83 -15.97 -19.35
N CYS A 66 -15.86 -15.44 -20.57
CA CYS A 66 -16.83 -15.86 -21.58
C CYS A 66 -16.33 -17.10 -22.32
N ALA A 67 -17.22 -17.78 -23.06
CA ALA A 67 -16.91 -19.02 -23.78
C ALA A 67 -15.90 -18.85 -24.94
N GLY A 68 -15.53 -17.61 -25.29
CA GLY A 68 -14.56 -17.29 -26.34
C GLY A 68 -13.13 -17.09 -25.82
N GLU A 69 -12.15 -17.29 -26.72
CA GLU A 69 -10.74 -17.06 -26.42
C GLU A 69 -10.46 -15.57 -26.19
N GLU A 70 -10.95 -14.71 -27.07
CA GLU A 70 -10.81 -13.26 -26.93
C GLU A 70 -11.79 -12.68 -25.91
N ALA A 71 -11.32 -11.72 -25.11
CA ALA A 71 -12.18 -10.98 -24.21
C ALA A 71 -13.06 -9.98 -24.98
N ILE A 72 -14.34 -9.91 -24.62
CA ILE A 72 -15.31 -8.98 -25.22
C ILE A 72 -15.53 -7.72 -24.38
N THR A 73 -15.23 -7.78 -23.08
CA THR A 73 -15.33 -6.66 -22.14
C THR A 73 -13.99 -6.33 -21.49
N HIS A 74 -13.86 -5.11 -20.97
CA HIS A 74 -12.71 -4.72 -20.14
C HIS A 74 -12.60 -5.59 -18.89
N GLY A 75 -13.72 -5.84 -18.20
CA GLY A 75 -13.73 -6.67 -17.00
C GLY A 75 -13.27 -8.10 -17.26
N GLU A 76 -13.68 -8.71 -18.37
CA GLU A 76 -13.19 -10.04 -18.77
C GLU A 76 -11.70 -10.02 -19.11
N GLN A 77 -11.23 -9.01 -19.85
CA GLN A 77 -9.80 -8.87 -20.19
C GLN A 77 -8.95 -8.75 -18.93
N THR A 78 -9.35 -7.88 -17.99
CA THR A 78 -8.70 -7.72 -16.70
C THR A 78 -8.75 -9.02 -15.90
N ALA A 79 -9.88 -9.73 -15.89
CA ALA A 79 -9.98 -11.00 -15.18
C ALA A 79 -9.04 -12.06 -15.76
N LYS A 80 -8.96 -12.21 -17.09
CA LYS A 80 -8.05 -13.13 -17.78
C LYS A 80 -6.58 -12.79 -17.48
N ASN A 81 -6.22 -11.52 -17.50
CA ASN A 81 -4.86 -11.05 -17.21
C ASN A 81 -4.47 -11.29 -15.74
N LEU A 82 -5.34 -10.92 -14.79
CA LEU A 82 -5.06 -11.16 -13.38
C LEU A 82 -5.01 -12.65 -13.04
N TYR A 83 -5.86 -13.47 -13.67
CA TYR A 83 -5.86 -14.91 -13.47
C TYR A 83 -4.52 -15.54 -13.88
N SER A 84 -3.98 -15.18 -15.05
CA SER A 84 -2.71 -15.74 -15.53
C SER A 84 -1.55 -15.42 -14.58
N HIS A 85 -1.53 -14.21 -14.01
CA HIS A 85 -0.57 -13.80 -13.00
C HIS A 85 -0.79 -14.52 -11.66
N LEU A 86 -2.03 -14.56 -11.16
CA LEU A 86 -2.34 -15.13 -9.85
C LEU A 86 -2.08 -16.63 -9.78
N VAL A 87 -2.28 -17.39 -10.88
CA VAL A 87 -1.98 -18.83 -10.93
C VAL A 87 -0.54 -19.10 -10.48
N GLY A 88 0.43 -18.39 -11.07
CA GLY A 88 1.85 -18.52 -10.77
C GLY A 88 2.33 -17.76 -9.53
N ALA A 89 1.49 -16.91 -8.94
CA ALA A 89 1.88 -16.06 -7.82
C ALA A 89 2.17 -16.86 -6.53
N SER A 90 3.21 -16.44 -5.81
CA SER A 90 3.59 -16.99 -4.50
C SER A 90 3.44 -15.93 -3.40
N HIS A 91 3.45 -16.35 -2.14
CA HIS A 91 3.53 -15.39 -1.04
C HIS A 91 4.91 -14.72 -1.04
N PRO A 92 5.01 -13.44 -0.68
CA PRO A 92 6.29 -12.74 -0.61
C PRO A 92 7.21 -13.31 0.48
N ASN A 93 8.52 -13.24 0.24
CA ASN A 93 9.51 -13.45 1.27
C ASN A 93 9.43 -12.33 2.32
N THR A 94 9.32 -12.72 3.59
CA THR A 94 9.28 -11.82 4.75
C THR A 94 10.41 -12.09 5.74
N ASP A 95 11.27 -13.07 5.43
CA ASP A 95 12.35 -13.53 6.30
C ASP A 95 13.69 -13.20 5.64
N GLU A 96 14.42 -12.26 6.26
CA GLU A 96 15.74 -11.83 5.80
C GLU A 96 16.75 -12.99 5.75
N SER A 97 16.55 -14.05 6.54
CA SER A 97 17.41 -15.24 6.50
C SER A 97 17.23 -16.07 5.22
N GLN A 98 16.11 -15.89 4.51
CA GLN A 98 15.78 -16.59 3.26
C GLN A 98 16.11 -15.75 2.01
N GLY A 99 16.75 -14.59 2.19
CA GLY A 99 17.12 -13.66 1.14
C GLY A 99 16.47 -12.29 1.32
N ASP A 100 16.50 -11.48 0.26
CA ASP A 100 15.88 -10.15 0.28
C ASP A 100 14.39 -10.25 0.62
N ILE A 101 13.94 -9.45 1.58
CA ILE A 101 12.51 -9.31 1.87
C ILE A 101 11.81 -8.66 0.68
N GLU A 102 10.61 -9.12 0.37
CA GLU A 102 9.83 -8.64 -0.78
C GLU A 102 8.64 -7.77 -0.34
N ILE A 103 8.35 -7.75 0.97
CA ILE A 103 7.34 -6.91 1.60
C ILE A 103 7.73 -6.66 3.06
N ARG A 104 7.35 -5.51 3.61
CA ARG A 104 7.57 -5.18 5.03
C ARG A 104 6.25 -4.96 5.74
N PHE A 105 6.11 -5.55 6.92
CA PHE A 105 4.96 -5.34 7.80
C PHE A 105 5.38 -4.50 8.99
N CYS A 106 4.71 -3.37 9.21
CA CYS A 106 5.02 -2.42 10.27
C CYS A 106 3.83 -2.26 11.21
N THR A 107 4.05 -2.48 12.50
CA THR A 107 2.99 -2.43 13.53
C THR A 107 3.09 -1.21 14.44
N SER A 108 4.23 -0.52 14.45
CA SER A 108 4.48 0.68 15.26
C SER A 108 4.86 1.86 14.39
N ASP A 109 4.49 3.07 14.80
CA ASP A 109 4.81 4.31 14.08
C ASP A 109 6.31 4.46 13.80
N GLU A 110 7.18 4.13 14.77
CA GLU A 110 8.65 4.18 14.60
C GLU A 110 9.16 3.25 13.49
N ASP A 111 8.58 2.06 13.37
CA ASP A 111 8.95 1.10 12.32
C ASP A 111 8.43 1.55 10.95
N CYS A 112 7.21 2.11 10.90
CA CYS A 112 6.66 2.72 9.68
C CYS A 112 7.53 3.89 9.19
N GLU A 113 7.97 4.76 10.10
CA GLU A 113 8.83 5.90 9.79
C GLU A 113 10.20 5.45 9.28
N LYS A 114 10.78 4.41 9.89
CA LYS A 114 12.02 3.83 9.39
C LYS A 114 11.82 3.22 8.00
N ALA A 115 10.76 2.44 7.83
CA ALA A 115 10.43 1.75 6.58
C ALA A 115 10.25 2.72 5.42
N VAL A 116 9.59 3.87 5.62
CA VAL A 116 9.38 4.83 4.52
C VAL A 116 10.69 5.45 3.99
N ILE A 117 11.74 5.45 4.80
CA ILE A 117 13.05 6.01 4.44
C ILE A 117 13.93 4.98 3.75
N ASP A 118 13.95 3.74 4.25
CA ASP A 118 14.91 2.71 3.83
C ASP A 118 14.33 1.64 2.89
N SER A 119 13.00 1.48 2.83
CA SER A 119 12.37 0.40 2.08
C SER A 119 12.27 0.71 0.59
N LYS A 120 12.60 -0.31 -0.21
CA LYS A 120 12.34 -0.36 -1.66
C LYS A 120 11.21 -1.32 -2.02
N VAL A 121 10.59 -1.91 -1.01
CA VAL A 121 9.51 -2.88 -1.14
C VAL A 121 8.21 -2.33 -0.56
N PRO A 122 7.04 -2.88 -0.93
CA PRO A 122 5.77 -2.46 -0.35
C PRO A 122 5.78 -2.55 1.18
N ILE A 123 5.15 -1.55 1.81
CA ILE A 123 5.02 -1.46 3.27
C ILE A 123 3.54 -1.64 3.62
N ILE A 124 3.25 -2.59 4.49
CA ILE A 124 1.92 -2.79 5.07
C ILE A 124 1.98 -2.31 6.50
N ALA A 125 1.26 -1.23 6.80
CA ALA A 125 1.27 -0.59 8.10
C ALA A 125 -0.09 -0.69 8.79
N GLU A 126 -0.09 -1.04 10.07
CA GLU A 126 -1.30 -1.09 10.89
C GLU A 126 -1.55 0.25 11.61
N ASN A 127 -2.84 0.56 11.85
CA ASN A 127 -3.27 1.68 12.69
C ASN A 127 -2.82 3.10 12.25
N GLN A 128 -2.56 3.27 10.94
CA GLN A 128 -2.11 4.53 10.35
C GLN A 128 -3.23 5.45 9.85
N GLN A 129 -4.49 5.04 9.99
CA GLN A 129 -5.66 5.80 9.56
C GLN A 129 -5.81 7.12 10.36
N PRO A 130 -5.86 8.30 9.70
CA PRO A 130 -6.19 9.55 10.36
C PRO A 130 -7.70 9.86 10.43
N LEU A 131 -8.51 9.30 9.51
CA LEU A 131 -9.94 9.60 9.44
C LEU A 131 -10.72 8.98 10.61
N GLN A 132 -11.63 9.77 11.18
CA GLN A 132 -12.58 9.35 12.21
C GLN A 132 -13.97 9.32 11.59
N TRP A 133 -14.49 8.11 11.39
CA TRP A 133 -15.85 7.87 10.94
C TRP A 133 -16.81 7.97 12.13
N LYS A 134 -18.05 8.34 11.88
CA LYS A 134 -19.11 8.25 12.88
C LYS A 134 -19.36 6.79 13.19
N SER A 135 -19.48 6.46 14.46
CA SER A 135 -19.56 5.06 14.93
C SER A 135 -20.80 4.31 14.45
N ASP A 136 -21.84 5.02 14.03
CA ASP A 136 -23.15 4.50 13.64
C ASP A 136 -23.40 4.45 12.12
N GLU A 137 -22.49 4.99 11.30
CA GLU A 137 -22.62 5.00 9.85
C GLU A 137 -21.51 4.22 9.15
N LEU A 138 -21.80 3.69 7.95
CA LEU A 138 -20.75 3.08 7.13
C LEU A 138 -19.89 4.18 6.48
N PRO A 139 -18.55 4.05 6.42
CA PRO A 139 -17.67 5.00 5.75
C PRO A 139 -18.11 5.37 4.33
N ILE A 140 -18.64 4.40 3.57
CA ILE A 140 -19.14 4.64 2.21
C ILE A 140 -20.36 5.58 2.18
N LYS A 141 -21.24 5.50 3.18
CA LYS A 141 -22.41 6.39 3.30
C LYS A 141 -21.96 7.81 3.64
N GLU A 142 -21.10 7.95 4.64
CA GLU A 142 -20.54 9.25 5.02
C GLU A 142 -19.76 9.93 3.89
N THR A 143 -19.15 9.14 3.01
CA THR A 143 -18.48 9.59 1.79
C THR A 143 -19.49 10.23 0.82
N PHE A 144 -20.58 9.54 0.49
CA PHE A 144 -21.60 10.11 -0.39
C PHE A 144 -22.33 11.31 0.25
N ASP A 145 -22.51 11.31 1.57
CA ASP A 145 -23.09 12.43 2.31
C ASP A 145 -22.25 13.73 2.19
N GLN A 146 -20.96 13.66 1.81
CA GLN A 146 -20.15 14.84 1.49
C GLN A 146 -20.57 15.55 0.20
N TRP A 147 -21.24 14.83 -0.71
CA TRP A 147 -21.70 15.34 -2.00
C TRP A 147 -23.20 15.55 -2.07
N ARG A 148 -23.93 15.41 -0.96
CA ARG A 148 -25.41 15.55 -0.90
C ARG A 148 -25.96 16.88 -1.44
N HIS A 149 -25.14 17.93 -1.47
CA HIS A 149 -25.53 19.25 -1.98
C HIS A 149 -25.30 19.42 -3.48
N ASP A 150 -24.63 18.46 -4.13
CA ASP A 150 -24.27 18.49 -5.54
C ASP A 150 -24.14 17.06 -6.11
N GLU A 151 -25.24 16.32 -6.06
CA GLU A 151 -25.26 14.90 -6.48
C GLU A 151 -25.17 14.71 -7.99
N ASP A 152 -25.36 15.78 -8.78
CA ASP A 152 -25.25 15.78 -10.23
C ASP A 152 -23.79 15.93 -10.71
N LEU A 153 -22.83 16.04 -9.77
CA LEU A 153 -21.39 15.98 -10.08
C LEU A 153 -21.07 14.70 -10.85
N MET A 154 -20.30 14.87 -11.93
CA MET A 154 -19.89 13.75 -12.78
C MET A 154 -18.58 13.14 -12.30
N VAL A 155 -18.52 11.82 -12.26
CA VAL A 155 -17.32 11.04 -11.97
C VAL A 155 -17.13 9.96 -13.03
N TYR A 156 -15.87 9.58 -13.26
CA TYR A 156 -15.55 8.44 -14.12
C TYR A 156 -15.68 7.14 -13.35
N VAL A 157 -16.49 6.24 -13.89
CA VAL A 157 -16.64 4.87 -13.39
C VAL A 157 -16.12 3.91 -14.45
N GLN A 158 -15.62 2.76 -14.02
CA GLN A 158 -15.19 1.67 -14.88
C GLN A 158 -16.10 0.45 -14.65
N PRO A 159 -17.19 0.30 -15.43
CA PRO A 159 -18.03 -0.88 -15.38
C PRO A 159 -17.30 -2.09 -15.96
N SER A 160 -17.39 -3.23 -15.31
CA SER A 160 -16.78 -4.47 -15.80
C SER A 160 -17.35 -4.91 -17.15
N SER A 161 -18.63 -4.63 -17.40
CA SER A 161 -19.35 -4.95 -18.63
C SER A 161 -18.97 -4.08 -19.85
N ARG A 162 -18.14 -3.05 -19.66
CA ARG A 162 -17.79 -2.10 -20.71
C ARG A 162 -17.12 -2.82 -21.89
N PRO A 163 -17.55 -2.61 -23.15
CA PRO A 163 -16.96 -3.27 -24.31
C PRO A 163 -15.47 -2.99 -24.45
N ARG A 164 -14.67 -4.03 -24.70
CA ARG A 164 -13.19 -3.95 -24.75
C ARG A 164 -12.66 -2.91 -25.75
N LEU A 165 -13.35 -2.71 -26.87
CA LEU A 165 -12.95 -1.79 -27.93
C LEU A 165 -13.33 -0.32 -27.68
N LYS A 166 -14.06 -0.03 -26.59
CA LYS A 166 -14.39 1.33 -26.16
C LYS A 166 -13.47 1.79 -25.04
N GLU A 167 -13.58 3.05 -24.64
CA GLU A 167 -12.96 3.53 -23.41
C GLU A 167 -13.40 2.65 -22.22
N SER A 168 -12.46 2.32 -21.35
CA SER A 168 -12.68 1.48 -20.15
C SER A 168 -13.54 2.16 -19.09
N TYR A 169 -13.86 3.44 -19.28
CA TYR A 169 -14.65 4.23 -18.36
C TYR A 169 -15.86 4.87 -19.05
N GLU A 170 -16.79 5.32 -18.22
CA GLU A 170 -17.89 6.20 -18.61
C GLU A 170 -18.16 7.22 -17.48
N LYS A 171 -18.90 8.28 -17.79
CA LYS A 171 -19.30 9.27 -16.78
C LYS A 171 -20.63 8.87 -16.15
N ARG A 172 -20.71 8.98 -14.84
CA ARG A 172 -21.93 8.83 -14.04
C ARG A 172 -22.06 9.97 -13.05
N THR A 173 -23.28 10.28 -12.64
CA THR A 173 -23.49 11.22 -11.54
C THR A 173 -23.12 10.57 -10.21
N ILE A 174 -22.75 11.38 -9.21
CA ILE A 174 -22.57 10.88 -7.85
C ILE A 174 -23.86 10.24 -7.33
N ARG A 175 -25.05 10.74 -7.72
CA ARG A 175 -26.34 10.10 -7.42
C ARG A 175 -26.41 8.66 -7.91
N GLU A 176 -26.16 8.41 -9.19
CA GLU A 176 -26.19 7.07 -9.79
C GLU A 176 -25.19 6.12 -9.10
N VAL A 177 -24.00 6.64 -8.77
CA VAL A 177 -22.98 5.87 -8.05
C VAL A 177 -23.45 5.55 -6.64
N ALA A 178 -23.97 6.52 -5.89
CA ALA A 178 -24.44 6.32 -4.52
C ALA A 178 -25.58 5.30 -4.48
N GLU A 179 -26.59 5.42 -5.35
CA GLU A 179 -27.70 4.46 -5.47
C GLU A 179 -27.17 3.03 -5.69
N LYS A 180 -26.19 2.86 -6.57
CA LYS A 180 -25.62 1.55 -6.87
C LYS A 180 -24.76 1.00 -5.74
N PHE A 181 -23.97 1.83 -5.06
CA PHE A 181 -23.03 1.40 -4.01
C PHE A 181 -23.69 1.21 -2.64
N LEU A 182 -24.82 1.87 -2.39
CA LEU A 182 -25.59 1.74 -1.16
C LEU A 182 -26.68 0.65 -1.25
N THR A 183 -26.87 0.05 -2.42
CA THR A 183 -27.74 -1.12 -2.58
C THR A 183 -27.04 -2.39 -2.11
N ASP A 184 -27.70 -3.15 -1.24
CA ASP A 184 -27.19 -4.43 -0.74
C ASP A 184 -27.10 -5.51 -1.83
N GLY A 185 -26.09 -6.38 -1.72
CA GLY A 185 -25.94 -7.59 -2.52
C GLY A 185 -24.67 -7.64 -3.36
N THR A 186 -24.47 -8.77 -4.05
CA THR A 186 -23.32 -8.96 -4.94
C THR A 186 -23.60 -8.29 -6.29
N PRO A 187 -22.78 -7.32 -6.72
CA PRO A 187 -23.01 -6.61 -7.97
C PRO A 187 -22.72 -7.52 -9.17
N LYS A 188 -23.70 -7.65 -10.07
CA LYS A 188 -23.55 -8.39 -11.34
C LYS A 188 -22.55 -7.71 -12.29
N ASP A 189 -22.53 -6.38 -12.27
CA ASP A 189 -21.60 -5.55 -13.04
C ASP A 189 -20.94 -4.56 -12.07
N PRO A 190 -19.84 -4.96 -11.40
CA PRO A 190 -19.18 -4.13 -10.42
C PRO A 190 -18.53 -2.92 -11.07
N TRP A 191 -18.66 -1.78 -10.41
CA TRP A 191 -18.03 -0.52 -10.82
C TRP A 191 -16.77 -0.25 -9.99
N ASN A 192 -15.77 0.31 -10.67
CA ASN A 192 -14.55 0.83 -10.05
C ASN A 192 -14.43 2.34 -10.30
N LEU A 193 -14.09 3.10 -9.26
CA LEU A 193 -13.79 4.54 -9.34
C LEU A 193 -12.36 4.73 -8.85
N LEU A 194 -11.43 4.86 -9.80
CA LEU A 194 -10.00 5.03 -9.51
C LEU A 194 -9.58 6.50 -9.45
N ASP A 195 -10.28 7.36 -10.20
CA ASP A 195 -9.98 8.79 -10.34
C ASP A 195 -11.04 9.66 -9.64
N CYS A 196 -11.35 9.34 -8.38
CA CYS A 196 -12.33 10.10 -7.59
C CYS A 196 -11.65 11.12 -6.70
N ARG A 197 -12.17 12.36 -6.66
CA ARG A 197 -11.69 13.39 -5.74
C ARG A 197 -11.99 12.98 -4.31
N CYS A 198 -11.00 13.09 -3.42
CA CYS A 198 -11.25 12.92 -1.98
C CYS A 198 -11.80 14.22 -1.36
N PRO A 199 -13.04 14.24 -0.82
CA PRO A 199 -13.60 15.42 -0.15
C PRO A 199 -13.01 15.66 1.24
N PHE A 200 -12.37 14.64 1.84
CA PHE A 200 -11.89 14.70 3.22
C PHE A 200 -10.55 15.45 3.36
N PRO A 201 -10.32 16.16 4.47
CA PRO A 201 -9.02 16.70 4.85
C PRO A 201 -8.13 15.62 5.49
N ASN A 202 -6.82 15.88 5.54
CA ASN A 202 -5.84 15.14 6.37
C ASN A 202 -5.91 13.60 6.23
N VAL A 203 -5.94 13.09 5.00
CA VAL A 203 -6.11 11.65 4.73
C VAL A 203 -4.82 10.84 4.74
N HIS A 204 -3.66 11.50 4.89
CA HIS A 204 -2.36 10.85 4.81
C HIS A 204 -2.07 9.97 6.04
N PRO A 205 -1.46 8.79 5.85
CA PRO A 205 -0.93 7.98 6.94
C PRO A 205 0.00 8.80 7.86
N LYS A 206 -0.07 8.54 9.17
CA LYS A 206 0.68 9.31 10.19
C LYS A 206 2.19 9.34 9.93
N PHE A 207 2.75 8.23 9.43
CA PHE A 207 4.18 8.11 9.15
C PHE A 207 4.65 8.87 7.89
N LEU A 208 3.73 9.37 7.03
CA LEU A 208 4.07 10.12 5.81
C LEU A 208 4.27 11.64 6.04
N VAL A 209 4.70 12.03 7.25
CA VAL A 209 4.96 13.44 7.62
C VAL A 209 6.43 13.82 7.60
N SER A 210 7.31 12.84 7.37
CA SER A 210 8.77 13.02 7.37
C SER A 210 9.22 13.97 6.26
N TYR A 211 10.41 14.58 6.43
CA TYR A 211 11.00 15.44 5.40
C TYR A 211 11.12 14.74 4.03
N HIS A 212 11.35 13.44 4.03
CA HIS A 212 11.50 12.62 2.82
C HIS A 212 10.20 12.51 2.01
N CYS A 213 9.05 12.71 2.65
CA CYS A 213 7.74 12.69 2.00
C CYS A 213 7.28 14.08 1.51
N ARG A 214 8.11 15.13 1.68
CA ARG A 214 7.77 16.52 1.33
C ARG A 214 8.24 16.95 -0.06
N LEU A 215 8.77 16.05 -0.89
CA LEU A 215 9.20 16.40 -2.25
C LEU A 215 8.06 17.05 -3.05
N LEU A 216 6.84 16.47 -2.99
CA LEU A 216 5.68 17.05 -3.66
C LEU A 216 5.37 18.45 -3.12
N HIS A 217 5.45 18.65 -1.80
CA HIS A 217 5.28 19.98 -1.19
C HIS A 217 6.34 20.98 -1.68
N PHE A 218 7.61 20.59 -1.81
CA PHE A 218 8.64 21.47 -2.35
C PHE A 218 8.47 21.79 -3.83
N ILE A 219 8.00 20.82 -4.63
CA ILE A 219 7.63 21.05 -6.03
C ILE A 219 6.46 22.03 -6.11
N GLN A 220 5.39 21.79 -5.34
CA GLN A 220 4.23 22.67 -5.26
C GLN A 220 4.63 24.09 -4.85
N ASP A 221 5.37 24.23 -3.76
CA ASP A 221 5.85 25.51 -3.24
C ASP A 221 6.76 26.21 -4.27
N GLY A 222 7.65 25.48 -4.95
CA GLY A 222 8.48 26.01 -6.03
C GLY A 222 7.70 26.47 -7.25
N SER A 223 6.70 25.70 -7.69
CA SER A 223 5.92 25.94 -8.90
C SER A 223 4.79 26.95 -8.71
N LEU A 224 4.25 27.07 -7.50
CA LEU A 224 3.19 28.01 -7.13
C LEU A 224 3.73 29.33 -6.56
N LYS A 225 5.05 29.43 -6.35
CA LYS A 225 5.72 30.65 -5.90
C LYS A 225 5.63 31.73 -6.98
N ASN A 226 4.96 32.82 -6.63
CA ASN A 226 5.39 34.12 -7.11
C ASN A 226 6.63 34.55 -6.30
N LYS A 227 7.40 35.53 -6.78
CA LYS A 227 8.57 36.10 -6.06
C LYS A 227 8.16 36.87 -4.78
N SER A 228 7.21 36.35 -4.01
CA SER A 228 6.58 36.93 -2.84
C SER A 228 6.22 35.80 -1.86
N ALA A 229 6.33 36.08 -0.56
CA ALA A 229 5.85 35.18 0.50
C ALA A 229 4.35 35.36 0.81
N GLN A 230 3.59 35.96 -0.11
CA GLN A 230 2.15 36.18 0.05
C GLN A 230 1.35 34.89 -0.16
N ARG A 231 0.36 34.68 0.71
CA ARG A 231 -0.50 33.49 0.78
C ARG A 231 -1.32 33.21 -0.48
N ASP A 232 -1.71 34.23 -1.24
CA ASP A 232 -2.64 34.12 -2.38
C ASP A 232 -1.94 34.35 -3.73
N ALA A 233 -0.73 33.80 -3.89
CA ALA A 233 0.09 34.01 -5.08
C ALA A 233 -0.36 33.20 -6.31
N ALA A 234 -0.98 32.04 -6.14
CA ALA A 234 -1.29 31.12 -7.24
C ALA A 234 -2.73 31.20 -7.73
N SER A 235 -2.96 30.85 -9.01
CA SER A 235 -4.32 30.73 -9.53
C SER A 235 -5.04 29.50 -8.96
N THR A 236 -6.37 29.58 -8.84
CA THR A 236 -7.21 28.47 -8.35
C THR A 236 -7.01 27.19 -9.16
N VAL A 237 -6.81 27.30 -10.49
CA VAL A 237 -6.63 26.15 -11.39
C VAL A 237 -5.32 25.41 -11.11
N GLU A 238 -4.21 26.13 -10.94
CA GLU A 238 -2.91 25.52 -10.63
C GLU A 238 -2.94 24.83 -9.27
N VAL A 239 -3.51 25.48 -8.25
CA VAL A 239 -3.69 24.88 -6.92
C VAL A 239 -4.53 23.60 -6.99
N TRP A 240 -5.56 23.57 -7.83
CA TRP A 240 -6.39 22.37 -8.02
C TRP A 240 -5.62 21.22 -8.64
N GLN A 241 -4.79 21.46 -9.66
CA GLN A 241 -3.97 20.42 -10.28
C GLN A 241 -3.08 19.72 -9.24
N TYR A 242 -2.43 20.50 -8.36
CA TYR A 242 -1.59 19.93 -7.30
C TYR A 242 -2.35 19.16 -6.24
N LYS A 243 -3.56 19.60 -5.88
CA LYS A 243 -4.43 18.86 -4.95
C LYS A 243 -4.82 17.48 -5.48
N MET A 244 -4.94 17.33 -6.81
CA MET A 244 -5.25 16.03 -7.42
C MET A 244 -4.08 15.03 -7.35
N PHE A 245 -2.83 15.52 -7.29
CA PHE A 245 -1.65 14.67 -7.11
C PHE A 245 -1.45 14.22 -5.66
N GLU A 246 -1.93 15.01 -4.69
CA GLU A 246 -1.72 14.74 -3.27
C GLU A 246 -2.74 13.76 -2.69
N LYS A 247 -4.01 13.86 -3.11
CA LYS A 247 -5.08 13.03 -2.57
C LYS A 247 -6.12 12.62 -3.62
N GLY A 248 -6.40 11.32 -3.65
CA GLY A 248 -7.49 10.71 -4.40
C GLY A 248 -8.28 9.76 -3.50
N MET A 249 -9.36 9.23 -4.04
CA MET A 249 -10.16 8.20 -3.38
C MET A 249 -10.43 7.07 -4.37
N LEU A 250 -10.27 5.84 -3.88
CA LEU A 250 -10.60 4.62 -4.60
C LEU A 250 -11.94 4.11 -4.04
N ILE A 251 -12.96 4.01 -4.89
CA ILE A 251 -14.25 3.43 -4.51
C ILE A 251 -14.55 2.27 -5.46
N GLY A 252 -14.48 1.05 -4.95
CA GLY A 252 -14.70 -0.17 -5.73
C GLY A 252 -15.79 -1.04 -5.13
N GLN A 253 -16.67 -1.55 -5.97
CA GLN A 253 -17.59 -2.61 -5.57
C GLN A 253 -16.87 -3.96 -5.47
N ALA A 254 -17.42 -4.90 -4.71
CA ALA A 254 -16.88 -6.26 -4.63
C ALA A 254 -16.74 -6.88 -6.02
N GLY A 255 -15.55 -7.37 -6.35
CA GLY A 255 -15.25 -7.92 -7.66
C GLY A 255 -14.88 -6.90 -8.74
N ALA A 256 -14.79 -5.61 -8.41
CA ALA A 256 -14.10 -4.64 -9.25
C ALA A 256 -12.59 -4.93 -9.23
N ASN A 257 -11.96 -4.95 -10.39
CA ASN A 257 -10.55 -5.27 -10.55
C ASN A 257 -9.86 -4.20 -11.41
N SER A 258 -8.59 -3.96 -11.11
CA SER A 258 -7.69 -3.17 -11.94
C SER A 258 -6.59 -4.08 -12.47
N ASP A 259 -6.26 -3.96 -13.76
CA ASP A 259 -5.21 -4.77 -14.36
C ASP A 259 -3.82 -4.41 -13.79
N PHE A 260 -2.83 -5.26 -13.97
CA PHE A 260 -1.44 -4.96 -13.63
C PHE A 260 -0.99 -3.68 -14.34
N HIS A 261 -0.49 -2.70 -13.59
CA HIS A 261 0.01 -1.43 -14.12
C HIS A 261 1.13 -0.85 -13.27
N ILE A 262 1.73 0.24 -13.75
CA ILE A 262 2.62 1.11 -12.98
C ILE A 262 1.87 2.44 -12.85
N ASP A 263 1.82 2.97 -11.63
CA ASP A 263 1.20 4.26 -11.39
C ASP A 263 1.83 5.36 -12.23
N SER A 264 1.01 6.36 -12.58
CA SER A 264 1.44 7.49 -13.38
C SER A 264 2.67 8.18 -12.77
N ASN A 265 3.63 8.54 -13.62
CA ASN A 265 4.86 9.26 -13.25
C ASN A 265 5.81 8.54 -12.26
N GLY A 266 5.50 7.32 -11.82
CA GLY A 266 6.37 6.53 -10.95
C GLY A 266 6.49 7.05 -9.52
N TRP A 267 5.48 7.78 -9.02
CA TRP A 267 5.41 8.21 -7.63
C TRP A 267 5.23 7.02 -6.68
N GLY A 268 5.70 7.17 -5.44
CA GLY A 268 5.30 6.28 -4.36
C GLY A 268 3.84 6.55 -3.98
N THR A 269 3.02 5.50 -3.98
CA THR A 269 1.58 5.59 -3.68
C THR A 269 1.30 4.99 -2.31
N TRP A 270 0.34 5.56 -1.59
CA TRP A 270 -0.21 4.98 -0.37
C TRP A 270 -1.70 4.71 -0.57
N ILE A 271 -2.19 3.65 0.07
CA ILE A 271 -3.61 3.29 0.09
C ILE A 271 -3.98 2.98 1.53
N THR A 272 -4.96 3.70 2.07
CA THR A 272 -5.54 3.40 3.38
C THR A 272 -6.94 2.83 3.20
N VAL A 273 -7.13 1.57 3.55
CA VAL A 273 -8.43 0.89 3.46
C VAL A 273 -9.37 1.44 4.53
N GLN A 274 -10.46 2.10 4.09
CA GLN A 274 -11.48 2.67 4.98
C GLN A 274 -12.57 1.67 5.35
N GLN A 275 -12.96 0.83 4.38
CA GLN A 275 -14.03 -0.15 4.49
C GLN A 275 -13.73 -1.30 3.53
N GLY A 276 -14.07 -2.52 3.93
CA GLY A 276 -13.94 -3.72 3.10
C GLY A 276 -12.54 -4.34 3.12
N LYS A 277 -12.23 -5.11 2.08
CA LYS A 277 -10.96 -5.81 1.90
C LYS A 277 -10.41 -5.52 0.51
N LEU A 278 -9.12 -5.20 0.45
CA LEU A 278 -8.37 -5.02 -0.79
C LEU A 278 -7.36 -6.16 -0.91
N GLY A 279 -7.28 -6.77 -2.10
CA GLY A 279 -6.17 -7.63 -2.48
C GLY A 279 -5.32 -6.91 -3.53
N PHE A 280 -4.00 -7.09 -3.49
CA PHE A 280 -3.10 -6.51 -4.47
C PHE A 280 -2.10 -7.57 -4.92
N LEU A 281 -1.76 -7.51 -6.21
CA LEU A 281 -0.69 -8.31 -6.79
C LEU A 281 0.46 -7.38 -7.13
N PHE A 282 1.69 -7.82 -6.94
CA PHE A 282 2.86 -7.02 -7.28
C PHE A 282 4.01 -7.88 -7.81
N MET A 283 4.91 -7.28 -8.59
CA MET A 283 6.15 -7.93 -9.01
C MET A 283 7.25 -7.63 -7.99
N ALA A 284 7.72 -8.65 -7.28
CA ALA A 284 8.84 -8.53 -6.37
C ALA A 284 10.18 -8.42 -7.13
N ASN A 285 11.13 -7.64 -6.59
CA ASN A 285 12.47 -7.48 -7.17
C ASN A 285 12.44 -7.12 -8.67
N PHE A 286 11.55 -6.19 -9.03
CA PHE A 286 11.24 -5.82 -10.40
C PHE A 286 12.37 -5.00 -11.03
N SER A 287 13.29 -5.68 -11.71
CA SER A 287 14.48 -5.07 -12.31
C SER A 287 14.13 -4.23 -13.54
N LYS A 288 15.13 -3.52 -14.08
CA LYS A 288 14.97 -2.77 -15.33
C LYS A 288 14.66 -3.71 -16.50
N GLU A 289 15.32 -4.86 -16.55
CA GLU A 289 15.14 -5.90 -17.56
C GLU A 289 13.75 -6.52 -17.46
N ASP A 290 13.30 -6.86 -16.25
CA ASP A 290 11.93 -7.35 -16.03
C ASP A 290 10.91 -6.31 -16.50
N ARG A 291 11.16 -5.02 -16.21
CA ARG A 291 10.28 -3.92 -16.64
C ARG A 291 10.23 -3.79 -18.15
N GLU A 292 11.35 -3.92 -18.83
CA GLU A 292 11.40 -3.89 -20.29
C GLU A 292 10.72 -5.11 -20.92
N ALA A 293 10.90 -6.30 -20.35
CA ALA A 293 10.21 -7.51 -20.77
C ALA A 293 8.69 -7.39 -20.58
N TRP A 294 8.25 -6.91 -19.43
CA TRP A 294 6.83 -6.70 -19.13
C TRP A 294 6.17 -5.61 -19.99
N ARG A 295 6.91 -4.58 -20.40
CA ARG A 295 6.40 -3.59 -21.37
C ARG A 295 6.17 -4.20 -22.75
N LYS A 296 6.98 -5.19 -23.15
CA LYS A 296 6.84 -5.89 -24.43
C LYS A 296 5.74 -6.95 -24.38
N ASP A 297 5.61 -7.62 -23.24
CA ASP A 297 4.61 -8.65 -22.99
C ASP A 297 4.00 -8.48 -21.60
N ARG A 298 2.73 -8.08 -21.55
CA ARG A 298 1.98 -7.85 -20.30
C ARG A 298 1.71 -9.13 -19.50
N GLY A 299 1.87 -10.31 -20.13
CA GLY A 299 1.83 -11.61 -19.48
C GLY A 299 3.15 -12.02 -18.81
N TYR A 300 4.24 -11.28 -19.06
CA TYR A 300 5.53 -11.56 -18.44
C TYR A 300 5.45 -11.41 -16.91
N ASN A 301 5.78 -12.48 -16.19
CA ASN A 301 5.80 -12.49 -14.73
C ASN A 301 7.13 -12.99 -14.13
N ASN A 302 7.92 -13.75 -14.88
CA ASN A 302 9.20 -14.34 -14.46
C ASN A 302 9.15 -15.09 -13.10
N GLY A 303 7.99 -15.62 -12.70
CA GLY A 303 7.80 -16.19 -11.35
C GLY A 303 7.95 -15.19 -10.20
N LYS A 304 7.93 -13.88 -10.48
CA LYS A 304 8.13 -12.79 -9.51
C LYS A 304 6.83 -12.17 -8.98
N VAL A 305 5.67 -12.65 -9.42
CA VAL A 305 4.40 -12.14 -8.94
C VAL A 305 4.13 -12.64 -7.51
N ARG A 306 3.73 -11.70 -6.65
CA ARG A 306 3.33 -11.90 -5.26
C ARG A 306 1.91 -11.42 -5.03
N TYR A 307 1.29 -11.92 -3.96
CA TYR A 307 -0.07 -11.60 -3.51
C TYR A 307 -0.15 -11.55 -1.99
#